data_AF-A0A3E0WE13-F1
#
_entry.id   AF-A0A3E0WE13-F1
#
_cell.length_a   1.000
_cell.length_b   1.000
_cell.length_c   1.000
_cell.angle_alpha   90.00
_cell.angle_beta   90.00
_cell.angle_gamma   90.00
#
_symmetry.space_group_name_H-M   'P 1'
#
loop_
_entity.id
_entity.type
_entity.pdbx_description
1 polymer ?
#
loop_
_entity_poly.entity_id
_entity_poly.type
_entity_poly.pdbx_seq_one_letter_code
_entity_poly.pdbx_strand_id
1 'polypeptide(L)'
;MAEPGASLTKPSNPKTKQSLPELISALPSLLTTLVKDEITLLKSEVISRVSKLGIGAGLIAAALFLLFFVFAVLVAAAVLGIATALPAWLSALIVAGALLIVAIILILIGIRSIKKGVPPVPAESIESLKKDVNAVKGLGETHE
;
A
#
# COMPACT_ATOMS: atom_id res chain seq x y z
N MET A 1 -18.10 55.94 67.58
CA MET A 1 -17.40 54.67 67.26
C MET A 1 -18.47 53.62 67.05
N ALA A 2 -18.97 53.42 65.82
CA ALA A 2 -18.40 52.59 64.74
C ALA A 2 -18.57 51.09 65.03
N GLU A 3 -19.69 50.51 64.58
CA GLU A 3 -19.83 49.06 64.42
C GLU A 3 -19.29 48.62 63.03
N PRO A 4 -18.67 47.43 62.92
CA PRO A 4 -17.87 47.03 61.77
C PRO A 4 -18.67 46.10 60.84
N GLY A 5 -19.07 46.61 59.68
CA GLY A 5 -19.64 45.80 58.60
C GLY A 5 -18.55 45.23 57.68
N ALA A 6 -17.94 44.11 58.06
CA ALA A 6 -17.07 43.35 57.17
C ALA A 6 -17.92 42.64 56.09
N SER A 7 -17.78 43.07 54.85
CA SER A 7 -18.37 42.45 53.67
C SER A 7 -17.61 41.16 53.30
N LEU A 8 -18.12 40.01 53.75
CA LEU A 8 -17.75 38.71 53.21
C LEU A 8 -18.34 38.53 51.80
N THR A 9 -17.64 38.98 50.77
CA THR A 9 -17.96 38.58 49.39
C THR A 9 -17.40 37.20 49.11
N LYS A 10 -18.25 36.18 49.30
CA LYS A 10 -18.09 34.89 48.62
C LYS A 10 -19.36 34.61 47.83
N PRO A 11 -19.27 34.57 46.49
CA PRO A 11 -20.03 33.59 45.74
C PRO A 11 -19.00 32.65 45.10
N SER A 12 -18.83 31.47 45.70
CA SER A 12 -19.33 30.24 45.10
C SER A 12 -18.75 30.06 43.70
N ASN A 13 -17.68 29.28 43.60
CA ASN A 13 -17.42 28.48 42.41
C ASN A 13 -18.42 27.32 42.45
N PRO A 14 -19.56 27.35 41.74
CA PRO A 14 -20.29 26.12 41.57
C PRO A 14 -19.45 25.34 40.56
N LYS A 15 -18.86 24.23 41.01
CA LYS A 15 -18.77 23.07 40.11
C LYS A 15 -20.22 22.77 39.72
N THR A 16 -20.71 23.43 38.68
CA THR A 16 -22.02 23.16 38.11
C THR A 16 -21.92 21.71 37.68
N LYS A 17 -22.54 20.85 38.47
CA LYS A 17 -22.71 19.44 38.13
C LYS A 17 -23.45 19.50 36.80
N GLN A 18 -22.74 19.20 35.71
CA GLN A 18 -23.33 19.19 34.37
C GLN A 18 -24.61 18.38 34.47
N SER A 19 -25.71 19.03 34.11
CA SER A 19 -27.03 18.43 34.24
C SER A 19 -27.11 17.24 33.26
N LEU A 20 -27.83 16.17 33.61
CA LEU A 20 -27.99 15.00 32.70
C LEU A 20 -28.39 15.36 31.26
N PRO A 21 -29.23 16.39 31.00
CA PRO A 21 -29.51 16.85 29.64
C PRO A 21 -28.27 17.39 28.89
N GLU A 22 -27.31 17.95 29.61
CA GLU A 22 -26.10 18.58 29.11
C GLU A 22 -24.99 17.57 28.80
N LEU A 23 -24.96 16.43 29.51
CA LEU A 23 -24.14 15.27 29.16
C LEU A 23 -24.67 14.54 27.91
N ILE A 24 -26.00 14.44 27.78
CA ILE A 24 -26.63 13.83 26.61
C ILE A 24 -26.43 14.69 25.36
N SER A 25 -26.49 16.02 25.49
CA SER A 25 -26.22 16.94 24.38
C SER A 25 -24.73 16.96 23.96
N ALA A 26 -23.80 16.55 24.84
CA ALA A 26 -22.37 16.49 24.57
C ALA A 26 -21.87 15.13 24.01
N LEU A 27 -22.61 14.03 24.19
CA LEU A 27 -22.23 12.72 23.63
C LEU A 27 -21.92 12.72 22.12
N PRO A 28 -22.68 13.39 21.23
CA PRO A 28 -22.39 13.45 19.80
C PRO A 28 -21.02 14.06 19.52
N SER A 29 -20.66 15.13 20.23
CA SER A 29 -19.37 15.80 20.08
C SER A 29 -18.21 14.90 20.53
N LEU A 30 -18.36 14.14 21.62
CA LEU A 30 -17.34 13.15 22.02
C LEU A 30 -17.15 12.04 20.98
N LEU A 31 -18.25 11.49 20.45
CA LEU A 31 -18.18 10.45 19.41
C LEU A 31 -17.53 10.97 18.13
N THR A 32 -17.87 12.19 17.68
CA THR A 32 -17.21 12.79 16.52
C THR A 32 -15.73 13.06 16.75
N THR A 33 -15.32 13.34 17.98
CA THR A 33 -13.91 13.57 18.33
C THR A 33 -13.15 12.24 18.31
N LEU A 34 -13.70 11.19 18.91
CA LEU A 34 -13.11 9.85 18.90
C LEU A 34 -12.94 9.31 17.46
N VAL A 35 -13.96 9.47 16.62
CA VAL A 35 -13.88 9.05 15.20
C VAL A 35 -12.82 9.86 14.45
N LYS A 36 -12.72 11.17 14.68
CA LYS A 36 -11.66 12.01 14.07
C LYS A 36 -10.27 11.59 14.53
N ASP A 37 -10.11 11.21 15.79
CA ASP A 37 -8.84 10.77 16.35
C ASP A 37 -8.43 9.42 15.76
N GLU A 38 -9.35 8.45 15.68
CA GLU A 38 -9.14 7.15 15.05
C GLU A 38 -8.73 7.30 13.58
N ILE A 39 -9.41 8.17 12.83
CA ILE A 39 -9.08 8.49 11.43
C ILE A 39 -7.68 9.12 11.33
N THR A 40 -7.35 10.04 12.24
CA THR A 40 -6.05 10.73 12.25
C THR A 40 -4.92 9.75 12.55
N LEU A 41 -5.12 8.85 13.51
CA LEU A 41 -4.17 7.81 13.86
C LEU A 41 -3.98 6.84 12.69
N LEU A 42 -5.07 6.33 12.13
CA LEU A 42 -5.05 5.41 10.99
C LEU A 42 -4.36 6.06 9.78
N LYS A 43 -4.66 7.33 9.50
CA LYS A 43 -3.99 8.10 8.44
C LYS A 43 -2.49 8.19 8.68
N SER A 44 -2.05 8.47 9.92
CA SER A 44 -0.63 8.57 10.25
C SER A 44 0.10 7.23 10.09
N GLU A 45 -0.54 6.13 10.49
CA GLU A 45 0.04 4.79 10.38
C GLU A 45 0.09 4.32 8.92
N VAL A 46 -0.97 4.54 8.15
CA VAL A 46 -1.01 4.24 6.72
C VAL A 46 0.04 5.04 5.97
N ILE A 47 0.17 6.35 6.20
CA ILE A 47 1.20 7.19 5.57
C ILE A 47 2.59 6.69 5.93
N SER A 48 2.84 6.32 7.19
CA SER A 48 4.13 5.77 7.63
C SER A 48 4.48 4.45 6.93
N ARG A 49 3.51 3.53 6.83
CA ARG A 49 3.67 2.23 6.16
C ARG A 49 3.89 2.41 4.65
N VAL A 50 3.08 3.25 4.00
CA VAL A 50 3.17 3.55 2.57
C VAL A 50 4.48 4.26 2.24
N SER A 51 4.90 5.23 3.06
CA SER A 51 6.16 5.96 2.85
C SER A 51 7.37 5.02 2.91
N LYS A 52 7.45 4.16 3.94
CA LYS A 52 8.53 3.18 4.07
C LYS A 52 8.54 2.18 2.91
N LEU A 53 7.37 1.68 2.53
CA LEU A 53 7.24 0.78 1.38
C LEU A 53 7.60 1.48 0.06
N GLY A 54 7.21 2.74 -0.10
CA GLY A 54 7.49 3.58 -1.27
C GLY A 54 8.98 3.88 -1.42
N ILE A 55 9.67 4.21 -0.34
CA ILE A 55 11.13 4.39 -0.34
C ILE A 55 11.82 3.07 -0.70
N GLY A 56 11.40 1.95 -0.10
CA GLY A 56 11.96 0.63 -0.41
C GLY A 56 11.76 0.25 -1.88
N ALA A 57 10.53 0.41 -2.41
CA ALA A 57 10.21 0.16 -3.81
C ALA A 57 10.99 1.10 -4.75
N GLY A 58 11.14 2.37 -4.38
CA GLY A 58 11.91 3.36 -5.12
C GLY A 58 13.40 3.00 -5.20
N LEU A 59 14.01 2.57 -4.09
CA LEU A 59 15.39 2.10 -4.06
C LEU A 59 15.59 0.84 -4.90
N ILE A 60 14.67 -0.12 -4.85
CA ILE A 60 14.71 -1.32 -5.69
C ILE A 60 14.60 -0.93 -7.17
N ALA A 61 13.67 -0.04 -7.51
CA ALA A 61 13.54 0.45 -8.89
C ALA A 61 14.81 1.14 -9.39
N ALA A 62 15.42 2.00 -8.57
CA ALA A 62 16.68 2.65 -8.90
C ALA A 62 17.83 1.64 -9.05
N ALA A 63 17.92 0.64 -8.18
CA ALA A 63 18.93 -0.42 -8.26
C ALA A 63 18.75 -1.26 -9.54
N LEU A 64 17.53 -1.65 -9.89
CA LEU A 64 17.23 -2.39 -11.13
C LEU A 64 17.56 -1.54 -12.37
N PHE A 65 17.27 -0.24 -12.33
CA PHE A 65 17.62 0.69 -13.40
C PHE A 65 19.13 0.77 -13.60
N LEU A 66 19.92 0.92 -12.52
CA LEU A 66 21.39 0.90 -12.62
C LEU A 66 21.92 -0.46 -13.09
N LEU A 67 21.36 -1.56 -12.58
CA LEU A 67 21.74 -2.91 -12.98
C LEU A 67 21.50 -3.15 -14.48
N PHE A 68 20.47 -2.53 -15.06
CA PHE A 68 20.24 -2.55 -16.51
C PHE A 68 21.40 -1.94 -17.31
N PHE A 69 21.96 -0.80 -16.87
CA PHE A 69 23.15 -0.22 -17.52
C PHE A 69 24.39 -1.07 -17.32
N VAL A 70 24.61 -1.61 -16.12
CA VAL A 70 25.72 -2.53 -15.85
C VAL A 70 25.62 -3.73 -16.79
N PHE A 71 24.43 -4.32 -16.92
CA PHE A 71 24.18 -5.41 -17.84
C PHE A 71 24.49 -5.02 -19.29
N ALA A 72 24.05 -3.85 -19.76
CA ALA A 72 24.37 -3.35 -21.10
C ALA A 72 25.88 -3.19 -21.34
N VAL A 73 26.63 -2.70 -20.35
CA VAL A 73 28.10 -2.59 -20.41
C VAL A 73 28.75 -3.96 -20.47
N LEU A 74 28.27 -4.95 -19.69
CA LEU A 74 28.76 -6.32 -19.74
C LEU A 74 28.51 -6.96 -21.12
N VAL A 75 27.34 -6.73 -21.71
CA VAL A 75 27.03 -7.20 -23.07
C VAL A 75 27.99 -6.57 -24.08
N ALA A 76 28.22 -5.26 -24.02
CA ALA A 76 29.17 -4.58 -24.89
C ALA A 76 30.60 -5.12 -24.70
N ALA A 77 31.04 -5.34 -23.46
CA ALA A 77 32.34 -5.92 -23.16
C ALA A 77 32.49 -7.34 -23.71
N ALA A 78 31.45 -8.17 -23.60
CA ALA A 78 31.45 -9.52 -24.18
C ALA A 78 31.57 -9.48 -25.71
N VAL A 79 30.81 -8.60 -26.37
CA VAL A 79 30.88 -8.41 -27.83
C VAL A 79 32.27 -7.94 -28.25
N LEU A 80 32.81 -6.92 -27.59
CA LEU A 80 34.14 -6.39 -27.90
C LEU A 80 35.25 -7.41 -27.62
N GLY A 81 35.14 -8.18 -26.54
CA GLY A 81 36.08 -9.23 -26.20
C GLY A 81 36.14 -10.32 -27.27
N ILE A 82 34.99 -10.82 -27.72
CA ILE A 82 34.91 -11.81 -28.80
C ILE A 82 35.34 -11.20 -30.15
N ALA A 83 35.06 -9.91 -30.36
CA ALA A 83 35.44 -9.20 -31.58
C ALA A 83 36.96 -9.06 -31.77
N THR A 84 37.77 -9.39 -30.75
CA THR A 84 39.23 -9.52 -30.92
C THR A 84 39.64 -10.72 -31.77
N ALA A 85 38.79 -11.75 -31.85
CA ALA A 85 39.03 -12.98 -32.61
C ALA A 85 38.15 -13.10 -33.87
N LEU A 86 36.96 -12.49 -33.87
CA LEU A 86 35.95 -12.58 -34.93
C LEU A 86 35.48 -11.19 -35.38
N PRO A 87 34.82 -11.03 -36.54
CA PRO A 87 34.17 -9.77 -36.89
C PRO A 87 33.13 -9.32 -35.84
N ALA A 88 33.02 -8.01 -35.62
CA ALA A 88 32.15 -7.44 -34.58
C ALA A 88 30.66 -7.82 -34.77
N TRP A 89 30.18 -7.89 -36.01
CA TRP A 89 28.79 -8.26 -36.30
C TRP A 89 28.48 -9.71 -35.90
N LEU A 90 29.42 -10.63 -36.10
CA LEU A 90 29.24 -12.04 -35.73
C LEU A 90 29.32 -12.22 -34.20
N SER A 91 30.22 -11.48 -33.56
CA SER A 91 30.34 -11.42 -32.09
C SER A 91 29.04 -10.96 -31.45
N ALA A 92 28.42 -9.90 -31.99
CA ALA A 92 27.13 -9.41 -31.54
C ALA A 92 26.01 -10.45 -31.70
N LEU A 93 25.96 -11.18 -32.82
CA LEU A 93 24.98 -12.24 -33.04
C LEU A 93 25.14 -13.42 -32.05
N ILE A 94 26.38 -13.82 -31.75
CA ILE A 94 26.65 -14.90 -30.79
C ILE A 94 26.17 -14.50 -29.39
N VAL A 95 26.53 -13.30 -28.92
CA VAL A 95 26.09 -12.81 -27.61
C VAL A 95 24.57 -12.65 -27.56
N ALA A 96 23.95 -12.08 -28.60
CA ALA A 96 22.50 -11.95 -28.70
C ALA A 96 21.80 -13.32 -28.66
N GLY A 97 22.31 -14.31 -29.39
CA GLY A 97 21.79 -15.68 -29.37
C GLY A 97 21.87 -16.32 -27.98
N ALA A 98 23.00 -16.18 -27.29
CA ALA A 98 23.17 -16.67 -25.93
C ALA A 98 22.18 -16.01 -24.95
N LEU A 99 22.01 -14.69 -25.03
CA LEU A 99 21.04 -13.96 -24.20
C LEU A 99 19.60 -14.35 -24.49
N LEU A 100 19.26 -14.63 -25.74
CA LEU A 100 17.93 -15.08 -26.14
C LEU A 100 17.59 -16.43 -25.49
N ILE A 101 18.54 -17.37 -25.47
CA ILE A 101 18.37 -18.66 -24.79
C ILE A 101 18.10 -18.45 -23.29
N VAL A 102 18.90 -17.60 -22.62
CA VAL A 102 18.70 -17.28 -21.21
C VAL A 102 17.33 -16.64 -20.98
N ALA A 103 16.92 -15.70 -21.83
CA ALA A 103 15.62 -15.03 -21.74
C ALA A 103 14.46 -16.02 -21.87
N ILE A 104 14.51 -16.94 -22.83
CA ILE A 104 13.49 -18.01 -22.97
C ILE A 104 13.42 -18.85 -21.69
N ILE A 105 14.55 -19.29 -21.15
CA ILE A 105 14.58 -20.09 -19.91
C ILE A 105 13.94 -19.32 -18.75
N LEU A 106 14.31 -18.04 -18.57
CA LEU A 106 13.75 -17.20 -17.51
C LEU A 106 12.24 -16.98 -17.67
N ILE A 107 11.76 -16.74 -18.90
CA ILE A 107 10.32 -16.63 -19.20
C ILE A 107 9.59 -17.93 -18.84
N LEU A 108 10.13 -19.07 -19.24
CA LEU A 108 9.53 -20.38 -18.94
C LEU A 108 9.48 -20.64 -17.43
N ILE A 109 10.54 -20.32 -16.70
CA ILE A 109 10.58 -20.42 -15.22
C ILE A 109 9.56 -19.46 -14.61
N GLY A 110 9.50 -18.21 -15.05
CA GLY A 110 8.56 -17.20 -14.55
C GLY A 110 7.11 -17.64 -14.73
N ILE A 111 6.73 -18.12 -15.91
CA ILE A 111 5.40 -18.67 -16.19
C ILE A 111 5.11 -19.85 -15.26
N ARG A 112 6.08 -20.74 -15.04
CA ARG A 112 5.92 -21.91 -14.17
C ARG A 112 5.75 -21.52 -12.70
N SER A 113 6.49 -20.52 -12.23
CA SER A 113 6.41 -19.99 -10.87
C SER A 113 5.07 -19.31 -10.61
N ILE A 114 4.58 -18.50 -11.54
CA ILE A 114 3.24 -17.89 -11.45
C ILE A 114 2.17 -18.98 -11.40
N LYS A 115 2.23 -19.97 -12.30
CA LYS A 115 1.25 -21.08 -12.31
C LYS A 115 1.26 -21.93 -11.03
N LYS A 116 2.37 -22.01 -10.30
CA LYS A 116 2.48 -22.74 -9.02
C LYS A 116 2.12 -21.88 -7.80
N GLY A 117 2.36 -20.58 -7.86
CA GLY A 117 2.17 -19.64 -6.75
C GLY A 117 0.79 -18.98 -6.68
N VAL A 118 -0.02 -19.10 -7.73
CA VAL A 118 -1.44 -18.75 -7.68
C VAL A 118 -2.16 -19.95 -7.05
N PRO A 119 -2.60 -19.90 -5.78
CA PRO A 119 -3.49 -20.94 -5.27
C PRO A 119 -4.68 -21.02 -6.24
N PRO A 120 -5.18 -22.23 -6.59
CA PRO A 120 -6.40 -22.33 -7.36
C PRO A 120 -7.43 -21.47 -6.64
N VAL A 121 -7.84 -20.37 -7.28
CA VAL A 121 -8.88 -19.49 -6.74
C VAL A 121 -10.02 -20.42 -6.37
N PRO A 122 -10.40 -20.53 -5.08
CA PRO A 122 -11.42 -21.49 -4.69
C PRO A 122 -12.62 -21.25 -5.60
N ALA A 123 -13.09 -22.29 -6.30
CA ALA A 123 -14.19 -22.12 -7.25
C ALA A 123 -15.37 -21.40 -6.59
N GLU A 124 -15.59 -21.67 -5.31
CA GLU A 124 -16.55 -21.02 -4.42
C GLU A 124 -16.32 -19.50 -4.25
N SER A 125 -15.07 -19.03 -4.23
CA SER A 125 -14.75 -17.59 -4.17
C SER A 125 -15.01 -16.88 -5.49
N ILE A 126 -14.87 -17.55 -6.63
CA ILE A 126 -15.27 -16.97 -7.92
C ILE A 126 -16.80 -16.99 -8.07
N GLU A 127 -17.45 -18.03 -7.58
CA GLU A 127 -18.90 -18.16 -7.59
C GLU A 127 -19.59 -17.15 -6.68
N SER A 128 -19.05 -16.92 -5.47
CA SER A 128 -19.53 -15.86 -4.57
C SER A 128 -19.33 -14.47 -5.16
N LEU A 129 -18.17 -14.18 -5.75
CA LEU A 129 -17.93 -12.92 -6.44
C LEU A 129 -18.83 -12.74 -7.67
N LYS A 130 -19.13 -13.80 -8.42
CA LYS A 130 -20.11 -13.75 -9.52
C LYS A 130 -21.52 -13.49 -9.00
N LYS A 131 -21.91 -14.13 -7.89
CA LYS A 131 -23.21 -13.92 -7.24
C LYS A 131 -23.33 -12.49 -6.71
N ASP A 132 -22.29 -11.95 -6.09
CA ASP A 132 -22.26 -10.57 -5.60
C ASP A 132 -22.31 -9.55 -6.74
N VAL A 133 -21.59 -9.80 -7.84
CA VAL A 133 -21.66 -8.94 -9.03
C VAL A 133 -23.03 -9.04 -9.72
N ASN A 134 -23.64 -10.21 -9.77
CA ASN A 134 -24.98 -10.39 -10.33
C ASN A 134 -26.05 -9.74 -9.45
N ALA A 135 -25.91 -9.79 -8.12
CA ALA A 135 -26.79 -9.10 -7.18
C ALA A 135 -26.70 -7.58 -7.32
N VAL A 136 -25.48 -7.03 -7.45
CA VAL A 136 -25.28 -5.59 -7.70
C VAL A 136 -25.80 -5.17 -9.08
N LYS A 137 -25.78 -6.07 -10.07
CA LYS A 137 -26.38 -5.85 -11.39
C LYS A 137 -27.90 -6.08 -11.44
N GLY A 138 -28.54 -6.43 -10.33
CA GLY A 138 -29.99 -6.64 -10.26
C GLY A 138 -30.48 -7.92 -10.93
N LEU A 139 -29.60 -8.89 -11.19
CA LEU A 139 -29.91 -10.19 -11.80
C LEU A 139 -30.07 -11.32 -10.75
N GLY A 140 -30.24 -10.97 -9.48
CA GLY A 140 -30.44 -11.96 -8.41
C GLY A 140 -31.83 -12.58 -8.50
N GLU A 141 -31.90 -13.90 -8.67
CA GLU A 141 -33.18 -14.63 -8.70
C GLU A 141 -33.93 -14.44 -7.39
N THR A 142 -35.05 -13.72 -7.47
CA THR A 142 -36.07 -13.67 -6.44
C THR A 142 -36.78 -15.02 -6.43
N HIS A 143 -36.39 -15.89 -5.51
CA HIS A 143 -37.22 -17.03 -5.16
C HIS A 143 -38.40 -16.54 -4.30
N GLU A 144 -39.60 -16.55 -4.89
CA GLU A 144 -40.89 -16.53 -4.19
C GLU A 144 -41.10 -17.81 -3.36
#